data_AF-A0A7J8EQR8-F1
#
_entry.id   AF-A0A7J8EQR8-F1
#
_cell.length_a   1.000
_cell.length_b   1.000
_cell.length_c   1.000
_cell.angle_alpha   90.00
_cell.angle_beta   90.00
_cell.angle_gamma   90.00
#
_symmetry.space_group_name_H-M   'P 1'
#
loop_
_entity.id
_entity.type
_entity.pdbx_description
1 polymer ?
#
loop_
_entity_poly.entity_id
_entity_poly.type
_entity_poly.pdbx_seq_one_letter_code
_entity_poly.pdbx_strand_id
1 'polypeptide(L)'
;MEKEDTSNTRQWKKCGPCMAGNCNHECYITCIIGLYSCHWEATPEENSRHGFCCCSLTEQLFYPFLIIAFCVSVLLLFVWIETSNEYHGFDWVVYLVTGYWYFWSLLLLSLFGILFAYTSLLVILGFLLVWEGYELYLHWNHKILIVLVILICTFFMAVLCIYWNDRWLTFGLSLKVFAPYLHLSCITMMVLLSYPVAFYLVTLEQEAIFRRDKITHHKRKRSKIFSRLTKLRAAQVAIGLPFFFILLCLCVVPWGYYSPCLVEKNKLGPKPDLFGHRGAPMLAPENTIMSFEKAVENRAFGLETDIYIRDYVKQKAPGFQQVGRLSPVEELRRENISIINVDYKRLFHNGLRDYKAADITINLYIVNKPWVFSLAWCSRIHSVTTDNIELLRQIDYPYYFMVPSYYRIMWLFLDILTVVFIFAIFCFHWWRENQIEKVFESSSSYTDTESISLKRRKSEKAETFSMTVEPLPQAGESPQTPVAPAPDLTRA
;
A
#
# COMPACT_ATOMS: atom_id res chain seq x y z
N MET A 1 15.14 55.73 -43.73
CA MET A 1 15.36 56.08 -42.32
C MET A 1 14.47 55.18 -41.50
N GLU A 2 15.05 54.04 -41.13
CA GLU A 2 14.46 52.84 -40.54
C GLU A 2 14.12 53.02 -39.07
N LYS A 3 13.07 52.30 -38.64
CA LYS A 3 12.78 51.99 -37.24
C LYS A 3 13.66 50.83 -36.82
N GLU A 4 14.42 50.99 -35.74
CA GLU A 4 15.28 49.95 -35.18
C GLU A 4 14.71 49.46 -33.84
N ASP A 5 14.24 48.21 -33.86
CA ASP A 5 13.95 47.36 -32.69
C ASP A 5 15.25 47.10 -31.93
N THR A 6 15.28 47.36 -30.62
CA THR A 6 16.38 46.90 -29.74
C THR A 6 15.87 45.84 -28.78
N SER A 7 16.27 44.61 -29.09
CA SER A 7 16.13 43.42 -28.27
C SER A 7 16.95 43.54 -26.99
N ASN A 8 16.32 43.25 -25.85
CA ASN A 8 17.00 43.22 -24.55
C ASN A 8 17.43 41.76 -24.27
N THR A 9 18.62 41.41 -24.74
CA THR A 9 19.28 40.12 -24.51
C THR A 9 19.63 39.97 -23.02
N ARG A 10 18.92 39.11 -22.29
CA ARG A 10 19.31 38.68 -20.94
C ARG A 10 20.62 37.90 -21.03
N GLN A 11 21.63 38.48 -20.40
CA GLN A 11 22.98 37.94 -20.26
C GLN A 11 22.94 36.63 -19.44
N TRP A 12 23.37 35.52 -20.06
CA TRP A 12 23.50 34.22 -19.42
C TRP A 12 24.61 34.25 -18.37
N LYS A 13 24.26 34.17 -17.08
CA LYS A 13 25.23 33.83 -16.03
C LYS A 13 25.55 32.34 -16.13
N LYS A 14 26.80 32.04 -16.51
CA LYS A 14 27.39 30.69 -16.45
C LYS A 14 27.23 30.11 -15.04
N CYS A 15 26.65 28.92 -14.93
CA CYS A 15 26.66 28.11 -13.72
C CYS A 15 28.11 27.88 -13.27
N GLY A 16 28.39 28.13 -11.99
CA GLY A 16 29.67 27.78 -11.37
C GLY A 16 29.81 26.25 -11.19
N PRO A 17 31.03 25.74 -10.89
CA PRO A 17 31.27 24.31 -10.79
C PRO A 17 30.54 23.74 -9.56
N CYS A 18 29.63 22.80 -9.79
CA CYS A 18 28.93 22.08 -8.73
C CYS A 18 29.93 21.23 -7.94
N MET A 19 29.92 21.35 -6.60
CA MET A 19 30.60 20.38 -5.74
C MET A 19 29.94 19.01 -5.94
N ALA A 20 30.76 17.99 -6.18
CA ALA A 20 30.38 16.67 -6.71
C ALA A 20 29.38 15.83 -5.87
N GLY A 21 28.92 16.32 -4.72
CA GLY A 21 27.90 15.67 -3.88
C GLY A 21 26.44 16.09 -4.16
N ASN A 22 26.19 17.33 -4.60
CA ASN A 22 24.82 17.87 -4.74
C ASN A 22 24.16 17.56 -6.10
N CYS A 23 24.96 17.27 -7.14
CA CYS A 23 24.44 17.06 -8.49
C CYS A 23 23.56 15.80 -8.60
N ASN A 24 23.86 14.76 -7.82
CA ASN A 24 23.09 13.52 -7.83
C ASN A 24 21.72 13.68 -7.14
N HIS A 25 21.65 14.49 -6.08
CA HIS A 25 20.40 14.69 -5.34
C HIS A 25 19.43 15.59 -6.12
N GLU A 26 19.91 16.70 -6.71
CA GLU A 26 19.06 17.54 -7.57
C GLU A 26 18.56 16.79 -8.82
N CYS A 27 19.40 15.97 -9.47
CA CYS A 27 18.97 15.11 -10.57
C CYS A 27 17.94 14.06 -10.14
N TYR A 28 18.11 13.47 -8.95
CA TYR A 28 17.17 12.50 -8.37
C TYR A 28 15.80 13.14 -8.11
N ILE A 29 15.76 14.29 -7.45
CA ILE A 29 14.53 15.02 -7.16
C ILE A 29 13.84 15.46 -8.45
N THR A 30 14.59 16.02 -9.40
CA THR A 30 14.06 16.44 -10.71
C THR A 30 13.48 15.25 -11.48
N CYS A 31 14.10 14.07 -11.38
CA CYS A 31 13.58 12.85 -11.99
C CYS A 31 12.26 12.40 -11.36
N ILE A 32 12.15 12.40 -10.02
CA ILE A 32 10.92 12.01 -9.33
C ILE A 32 9.79 13.00 -9.62
N ILE A 33 10.08 14.31 -9.56
CA ILE A 33 9.13 15.36 -9.93
C ILE A 33 8.70 15.15 -11.38
N GLY A 34 9.64 14.96 -12.31
CA GLY A 34 9.33 14.72 -13.73
C GLY A 34 8.43 13.51 -13.97
N LEU A 35 8.67 12.39 -13.30
CA LEU A 35 7.86 11.18 -13.45
C LEU A 35 6.46 11.30 -12.84
N TYR A 36 6.28 12.08 -11.77
CA TYR A 36 4.99 12.24 -11.09
C TYR A 36 4.14 13.39 -11.66
N SER A 37 4.79 14.52 -11.94
CA SER A 37 4.18 15.76 -12.41
C SER A 37 4.21 15.93 -13.94
N CYS A 38 4.93 15.07 -14.67
CA CYS A 38 5.26 15.25 -16.09
C CYS A 38 5.99 16.57 -16.40
N HIS A 39 6.57 17.23 -15.38
CA HIS A 39 7.27 18.49 -15.51
C HIS A 39 8.76 18.31 -15.23
N TRP A 40 9.60 18.52 -16.24
CA TRP A 40 11.05 18.26 -16.18
C TRP A 40 11.87 19.52 -15.89
N GLU A 41 11.22 20.66 -15.67
CA GLU A 41 11.89 21.94 -15.37
C GLU A 41 11.96 22.18 -13.85
N ALA A 42 13.18 22.27 -13.33
CA ALA A 42 13.45 22.54 -11.92
C ALA A 42 13.11 23.99 -11.57
N THR A 43 11.93 24.21 -10.99
CA THR A 43 11.68 25.37 -10.12
C THR A 43 11.42 24.85 -8.71
N PRO A 44 12.47 24.64 -7.90
CA PRO A 44 12.30 24.25 -6.51
C PRO A 44 11.82 25.47 -5.73
N GLU A 45 10.51 25.62 -5.54
CA GLU A 45 10.02 26.38 -4.40
C GLU A 45 10.12 25.47 -3.18
N GLU A 46 11.28 25.52 -2.51
CA GLU A 46 11.47 24.93 -1.19
C GLU A 46 10.56 25.70 -0.21
N ASN A 47 9.38 25.14 0.10
CA ASN A 47 8.51 25.77 1.07
C ASN A 47 9.14 25.67 2.45
N SER A 48 9.32 26.83 3.09
CA SER A 48 9.77 26.95 4.46
C SER A 48 8.99 25.97 5.36
N ARG A 49 9.72 25.11 6.08
CA ARG A 49 9.19 24.27 7.16
C ARG A 49 8.11 25.06 7.91
N HIS A 50 6.93 24.46 8.06
CA HIS A 50 5.72 24.99 8.73
C HIS A 50 4.61 25.54 7.81
N GLY A 51 3.93 24.64 7.11
CA GLY A 51 2.68 24.94 6.42
C GLY A 51 2.03 23.75 5.72
N PHE A 52 1.74 22.66 6.43
CA PHE A 52 1.24 21.38 5.87
C PHE A 52 -0.20 21.41 5.29
N CYS A 53 -0.69 22.55 4.80
CA CYS A 53 -2.04 22.66 4.25
C CYS A 53 -2.16 23.74 3.17
N CYS A 54 -1.37 23.62 2.10
CA CYS A 54 -1.49 24.45 0.90
C CYS A 54 -1.63 23.64 -0.40
N CYS A 55 -1.92 22.33 -0.36
CA CYS A 55 -2.23 21.60 -1.59
C CYS A 55 -3.57 22.08 -2.17
N SER A 56 -3.65 22.27 -3.49
CA SER A 56 -4.92 22.58 -4.16
C SER A 56 -5.96 21.49 -3.84
N LEU A 57 -7.24 21.87 -3.73
CA LEU A 57 -8.34 20.93 -3.44
C LEU A 57 -8.34 19.72 -4.39
N THR A 58 -7.91 19.93 -5.63
CA THR A 58 -7.74 18.90 -6.64
C THR A 58 -6.71 17.85 -6.22
N GLU A 59 -5.51 18.24 -5.79
CA GLU A 59 -4.46 17.29 -5.38
C GLU A 59 -4.87 16.50 -4.12
N GLN A 60 -5.56 17.17 -3.19
CA GLN A 60 -6.09 16.52 -1.98
C GLN A 60 -7.14 15.45 -2.29
N LEU A 61 -7.90 15.59 -3.38
CA LEU A 61 -8.85 14.58 -3.83
C LEU A 61 -8.17 13.45 -4.60
N PHE A 62 -7.20 13.75 -5.45
CA PHE A 62 -6.57 12.75 -6.34
C PHE A 62 -5.61 11.79 -5.62
N TYR A 63 -5.00 12.19 -4.50
CA TYR A 63 -4.18 11.26 -3.71
C TYR A 63 -5.00 10.08 -3.15
N PRO A 64 -6.17 10.28 -2.51
CA PRO A 64 -7.10 9.19 -2.18
C PRO A 64 -7.49 8.33 -3.39
N PHE A 65 -7.77 8.93 -4.55
CA PHE A 65 -8.07 8.16 -5.76
C PHE A 65 -6.89 7.28 -6.20
N LEU A 66 -5.66 7.78 -6.12
CA LEU A 66 -4.46 6.99 -6.40
C LEU A 66 -4.34 5.78 -5.46
N ILE A 67 -4.56 5.98 -4.16
CA ILE A 67 -4.55 4.89 -3.17
C ILE A 67 -5.67 3.88 -3.46
N ILE A 68 -6.88 4.34 -3.76
CA ILE A 68 -7.99 3.46 -4.15
C ILE A 68 -7.63 2.67 -5.39
N ALA A 69 -7.07 3.31 -6.42
CA ALA A 69 -6.63 2.67 -7.66
C ALA A 69 -5.59 1.57 -7.40
N PHE A 70 -4.61 1.85 -6.56
CA PHE A 70 -3.62 0.87 -6.11
C PHE A 70 -4.26 -0.31 -5.35
N CYS A 71 -5.17 -0.03 -4.41
CA CYS A 71 -5.84 -1.09 -3.65
C CYS A 71 -6.71 -2.00 -4.53
N VAL A 72 -7.48 -1.43 -5.47
CA VAL A 72 -8.31 -2.24 -6.37
C VAL A 72 -7.49 -3.00 -7.41
N SER A 73 -6.35 -2.46 -7.87
CA SER A 73 -5.47 -3.15 -8.80
C SER A 73 -4.72 -4.30 -8.12
N VAL A 74 -4.25 -4.12 -6.88
CA VAL A 74 -3.71 -5.21 -6.04
C VAL A 74 -4.74 -6.31 -5.85
N LEU A 75 -5.96 -5.96 -5.44
CA LEU A 75 -7.01 -6.93 -5.17
C LEU A 75 -7.38 -7.73 -6.42
N LEU A 76 -7.58 -7.05 -7.56
CA LEU A 76 -7.91 -7.71 -8.83
C LEU A 76 -6.78 -8.64 -9.30
N LEU A 77 -5.53 -8.17 -9.26
CA LEU A 77 -4.38 -8.98 -9.66
C LEU A 77 -4.25 -10.22 -8.77
N PHE A 78 -4.39 -10.04 -7.46
CA PHE A 78 -4.33 -11.14 -6.50
C PHE A 78 -5.44 -12.16 -6.73
N VAL A 79 -6.70 -11.73 -6.88
CA VAL A 79 -7.82 -12.62 -7.20
C VAL A 79 -7.57 -13.39 -8.50
N TRP A 80 -7.05 -12.72 -9.53
CA TRP A 80 -6.76 -13.36 -10.82
C TRP A 80 -5.66 -14.43 -10.71
N ILE A 81 -4.54 -14.12 -10.04
CA ILE A 81 -3.44 -15.07 -9.81
C ILE A 81 -3.91 -16.30 -9.02
N GLU A 82 -4.66 -16.08 -7.94
CA GLU A 82 -5.13 -17.17 -7.07
C GLU A 82 -6.13 -18.09 -7.77
N THR A 83 -6.93 -17.55 -8.70
CA THR A 83 -7.86 -18.33 -9.51
C THR A 83 -7.22 -18.96 -10.75
N SER A 84 -5.89 -18.93 -10.87
CA SER A 84 -5.15 -19.46 -12.03
C SER A 84 -5.28 -20.96 -12.26
N ASN A 85 -5.81 -21.73 -11.31
CA ASN A 85 -6.20 -23.12 -11.54
C ASN A 85 -7.30 -23.27 -12.62
N GLU A 86 -8.01 -22.17 -12.91
CA GLU A 86 -9.23 -22.15 -13.72
C GLU A 86 -9.04 -21.47 -15.08
N TYR A 87 -7.81 -21.03 -15.38
CA TYR A 87 -7.48 -20.30 -16.61
C TYR A 87 -7.85 -21.07 -17.88
N HIS A 88 -7.61 -22.39 -17.92
CA HIS A 88 -7.99 -23.21 -19.08
C HIS A 88 -9.51 -23.19 -19.33
N GLY A 89 -10.31 -23.30 -18.25
CA GLY A 89 -11.76 -23.22 -18.36
C GLY A 89 -12.23 -21.84 -18.82
N PHE A 90 -11.56 -20.78 -18.37
CA PHE A 90 -11.84 -19.42 -18.82
C PHE A 90 -11.53 -19.24 -20.31
N ASP A 91 -10.34 -19.63 -20.75
CA ASP A 91 -9.91 -19.52 -22.15
C ASP A 91 -10.85 -20.29 -23.08
N TRP A 92 -11.32 -21.45 -22.64
CA TRP A 92 -12.34 -22.24 -23.33
C TRP A 92 -13.68 -21.50 -23.46
N VAL A 93 -14.17 -20.87 -22.39
CA VAL A 93 -15.41 -20.09 -22.46
C VAL A 93 -15.27 -18.90 -23.40
N VAL A 94 -14.14 -18.19 -23.36
CA VAL A 94 -13.89 -17.07 -24.28
C VAL A 94 -13.83 -17.57 -25.72
N TYR A 95 -13.21 -18.73 -25.97
CA TYR A 95 -13.21 -19.36 -27.29
C TYR A 95 -14.62 -19.67 -27.78
N LEU A 96 -15.50 -20.24 -26.94
CA LEU A 96 -16.89 -20.52 -27.34
C LEU A 96 -17.67 -19.26 -27.74
N VAL A 97 -17.38 -18.13 -27.11
CA VAL A 97 -18.05 -16.85 -27.40
C VAL A 97 -17.45 -16.16 -28.64
N THR A 98 -16.12 -16.18 -28.78
CA THR A 98 -15.39 -15.41 -29.80
C THR A 98 -15.07 -16.21 -31.07
N GLY A 99 -15.06 -17.53 -30.98
CA GLY A 99 -14.56 -18.45 -32.01
C GLY A 99 -13.04 -18.48 -32.15
N TYR A 100 -12.29 -17.72 -31.34
CA TYR A 100 -10.84 -17.58 -31.47
C TYR A 100 -10.10 -18.10 -30.23
N TRP A 101 -9.28 -19.13 -30.43
CA TRP A 101 -8.48 -19.74 -29.36
C TRP A 101 -7.22 -18.91 -29.11
N TYR A 102 -7.08 -18.43 -27.88
CA TYR A 102 -5.92 -17.67 -27.42
C TYR A 102 -5.76 -17.81 -25.90
N PHE A 103 -4.58 -17.49 -25.38
CA PHE A 103 -4.31 -17.45 -23.93
C PHE A 103 -4.85 -16.15 -23.31
N TRP A 104 -6.16 -15.95 -23.40
CA TRP A 104 -6.86 -14.77 -22.90
C TRP A 104 -6.59 -14.53 -21.41
N SER A 105 -6.46 -15.61 -20.65
CA SER A 105 -6.13 -15.62 -19.23
C SER A 105 -4.77 -14.97 -18.94
N LEU A 106 -3.76 -15.27 -19.75
CA LEU A 106 -2.41 -14.70 -19.65
C LEU A 106 -2.38 -13.25 -20.13
N LEU A 107 -3.16 -12.91 -21.15
CA LEU A 107 -3.30 -11.52 -21.61
C LEU A 107 -3.91 -10.64 -20.51
N LEU A 108 -4.98 -11.12 -19.85
CA LEU A 108 -5.57 -10.42 -18.70
C LEU A 108 -4.61 -10.35 -17.51
N LEU A 109 -3.84 -11.41 -17.26
CA LEU A 109 -2.81 -11.39 -16.20
C LEU A 109 -1.76 -10.31 -16.48
N SER A 110 -1.31 -10.18 -17.73
CA SER A 110 -0.37 -9.13 -18.14
C SER A 110 -0.98 -7.73 -17.97
N LEU A 111 -2.25 -7.54 -18.42
CA LEU A 111 -2.97 -6.29 -18.24
C LEU A 111 -3.04 -5.89 -16.76
N PHE A 112 -3.51 -6.80 -15.89
CA PHE A 112 -3.64 -6.51 -14.45
C PHE A 112 -2.27 -6.26 -13.81
N GLY A 113 -1.23 -6.98 -14.23
CA GLY A 113 0.15 -6.74 -13.82
C GLY A 113 0.64 -5.34 -14.18
N ILE A 114 0.34 -4.86 -15.39
CA ILE A 114 0.70 -3.51 -15.85
C ILE A 114 -0.04 -2.44 -15.05
N LEU A 115 -1.36 -2.60 -14.82
CA LEU A 115 -2.16 -1.66 -14.03
C LEU A 115 -1.63 -1.57 -12.58
N PHE A 116 -1.30 -2.71 -11.98
CA PHE A 116 -0.69 -2.78 -10.66
C PHE A 116 0.70 -2.11 -10.62
N ALA A 117 1.58 -2.43 -11.57
CA ALA A 117 2.92 -1.86 -11.62
C ALA A 117 2.88 -0.33 -11.79
N TYR A 118 1.99 0.16 -12.66
CA TYR A 118 1.78 1.59 -12.88
C TYR A 118 1.31 2.32 -11.61
N THR A 119 0.27 1.79 -10.95
CA THR A 119 -0.26 2.39 -9.72
C THR A 119 0.74 2.32 -8.57
N SER A 120 1.49 1.21 -8.45
CA SER A 120 2.57 1.07 -7.47
C SER A 120 3.68 2.11 -7.68
N LEU A 121 4.10 2.31 -8.93
CA LEU A 121 5.13 3.29 -9.27
C LEU A 121 4.69 4.70 -8.84
N LEU A 122 3.46 5.11 -9.13
CA LEU A 122 2.94 6.41 -8.73
C LEU A 122 2.83 6.57 -7.20
N VAL A 123 2.42 5.52 -6.47
CA VAL A 123 2.38 5.55 -5.00
C VAL A 123 3.78 5.68 -4.43
N ILE A 124 4.77 4.95 -4.96
CA ILE A 124 6.17 5.04 -4.53
C ILE A 124 6.74 6.43 -4.81
N LEU A 125 6.55 6.97 -6.01
CA LEU A 125 6.99 8.32 -6.37
C LEU A 125 6.35 9.38 -5.46
N GLY A 126 5.03 9.28 -5.21
CA GLY A 126 4.33 10.17 -4.30
C GLY A 126 4.84 10.06 -2.85
N PHE A 127 5.13 8.85 -2.37
CA PHE A 127 5.73 8.66 -1.05
C PHE A 127 7.12 9.30 -0.95
N LEU A 128 7.98 9.14 -1.97
CA LEU A 128 9.30 9.76 -2.00
C LEU A 128 9.24 11.29 -2.04
N LEU A 129 8.30 11.87 -2.79
CA LEU A 129 8.09 13.33 -2.80
C LEU A 129 7.66 13.86 -1.44
N VAL A 130 6.71 13.17 -0.78
CA VAL A 130 6.27 13.53 0.58
C VAL A 130 7.40 13.37 1.59
N TRP A 131 8.23 12.34 1.43
CA TRP A 131 9.39 12.10 2.29
C TRP A 131 10.42 13.23 2.21
N GLU A 132 10.66 13.74 1.00
CA GLU A 132 11.57 14.87 0.74
C GLU A 132 10.91 16.24 1.02
N GLY A 133 9.62 16.27 1.37
CA GLY A 133 8.89 17.48 1.76
C GLY A 133 8.34 18.32 0.59
N TYR A 134 8.29 17.76 -0.63
CA TYR A 134 7.74 18.44 -1.80
C TYR A 134 6.20 18.31 -1.87
N GLU A 135 5.57 19.29 -2.52
CA GLU A 135 4.13 19.25 -2.78
C GLU A 135 3.79 18.19 -3.83
N LEU A 136 2.73 17.42 -3.57
CA LEU A 136 2.22 16.45 -4.53
C LEU A 136 1.44 17.19 -5.62
N TYR A 137 2.04 17.29 -6.80
CA TYR A 137 1.35 17.77 -7.99
C TYR A 137 1.29 16.66 -9.05
N LEU A 138 0.12 16.05 -9.19
CA LEU A 138 -0.10 14.98 -10.13
C LEU A 138 -0.56 15.55 -11.48
N HIS A 139 0.14 15.18 -12.56
CA HIS A 139 -0.22 15.64 -13.90
C HIS A 139 -1.64 15.21 -14.33
N TRP A 140 -2.28 16.00 -15.20
CA TRP A 140 -3.60 15.67 -15.75
C TRP A 140 -3.66 14.31 -16.46
N ASN A 141 -2.59 13.92 -17.15
CA ASN A 141 -2.51 12.61 -17.82
C ASN A 141 -2.59 11.47 -16.80
N HIS A 142 -1.85 11.55 -15.68
CA HIS A 142 -1.90 10.55 -14.62
C HIS A 142 -3.26 10.54 -13.94
N LYS A 143 -3.89 11.70 -13.72
CA LYS A 143 -5.26 11.80 -13.17
C LYS A 143 -6.27 11.04 -14.02
N ILE A 144 -6.25 11.23 -15.34
CA ILE A 144 -7.12 10.51 -16.28
C ILE A 144 -6.83 9.01 -16.23
N LEU A 145 -5.55 8.62 -16.25
CA LEU A 145 -5.15 7.22 -16.25
C LEU A 145 -5.51 6.51 -14.93
N ILE A 146 -5.43 7.18 -13.78
CA ILE A 146 -5.89 6.63 -12.49
C ILE A 146 -7.39 6.36 -12.51
N VAL A 147 -8.20 7.31 -12.99
CA VAL A 147 -9.65 7.11 -13.11
C VAL A 147 -9.95 5.94 -14.05
N LEU A 148 -9.22 5.84 -15.17
CA LEU A 148 -9.34 4.72 -16.09
C LEU A 148 -8.97 3.38 -15.44
N VAL A 149 -7.89 3.34 -14.64
CA VAL A 149 -7.49 2.14 -13.89
C VAL A 149 -8.60 1.72 -12.92
N ILE A 150 -9.18 2.65 -12.16
CA ILE A 150 -10.30 2.35 -11.24
C ILE A 150 -11.48 1.78 -12.03
N LEU A 151 -11.86 2.40 -13.15
CA LEU A 151 -12.97 1.94 -13.98
C LEU A 151 -12.73 0.54 -14.55
N ILE A 152 -11.53 0.27 -15.09
CA ILE A 152 -11.17 -1.05 -15.61
C ILE A 152 -11.17 -2.09 -14.48
N CYS A 153 -10.51 -1.79 -13.35
CA CYS A 153 -10.44 -2.71 -12.23
C CYS A 153 -11.83 -3.02 -11.66
N THR A 154 -12.66 -2.00 -11.46
CA THR A 154 -14.04 -2.18 -10.96
C THR A 154 -14.92 -2.92 -11.95
N PHE A 155 -14.79 -2.68 -13.25
CA PHE A 155 -15.49 -3.45 -14.29
C PHE A 155 -15.14 -4.94 -14.22
N PHE A 156 -13.85 -5.30 -14.23
CA PHE A 156 -13.45 -6.70 -14.16
C PHE A 156 -13.84 -7.34 -12.83
N MET A 157 -13.67 -6.64 -11.71
CA MET A 157 -14.14 -7.12 -10.42
C MET A 157 -15.65 -7.36 -10.40
N ALA A 158 -16.45 -6.47 -11.00
CA ALA A 158 -17.89 -6.67 -11.12
C ALA A 158 -18.25 -7.88 -11.99
N VAL A 159 -17.56 -8.08 -13.11
CA VAL A 159 -17.73 -9.28 -13.96
C VAL A 159 -17.40 -10.55 -13.18
N LEU A 160 -16.31 -10.57 -12.41
CA LEU A 160 -15.96 -11.69 -11.52
C LEU A 160 -17.02 -11.92 -10.44
N CYS A 161 -17.57 -10.86 -9.84
CA CYS A 161 -18.65 -10.98 -8.86
C CYS A 161 -19.94 -11.57 -9.46
N ILE A 162 -20.32 -11.18 -10.68
CA ILE A 162 -21.60 -11.58 -11.29
C ILE A 162 -21.51 -12.99 -11.88
N TYR A 163 -20.47 -13.27 -12.67
CA TYR A 163 -20.40 -14.49 -13.47
C TYR A 163 -19.58 -15.60 -12.81
N TRP A 164 -18.89 -15.31 -11.71
CA TRP A 164 -17.87 -16.21 -11.15
C TRP A 164 -18.13 -16.61 -9.69
N ASN A 165 -19.42 -16.69 -9.29
CA ASN A 165 -19.85 -17.03 -7.93
C ASN A 165 -19.17 -18.29 -7.36
N ASP A 166 -19.15 -19.40 -8.11
CA ASP A 166 -18.59 -20.68 -7.64
C ASP A 166 -17.08 -20.63 -7.33
N ARG A 167 -16.34 -19.62 -7.81
CA ARG A 167 -14.87 -19.57 -7.61
C ARG A 167 -14.38 -18.43 -6.72
N TRP A 168 -15.29 -17.61 -6.20
CA TRP A 168 -15.03 -16.89 -4.95
C TRP A 168 -14.71 -17.85 -3.80
N LEU A 169 -15.21 -19.09 -3.86
CA LEU A 169 -14.79 -20.18 -2.97
C LEU A 169 -13.28 -20.44 -3.04
N THR A 170 -12.69 -20.46 -4.24
CA THR A 170 -11.24 -20.64 -4.43
C THR A 170 -10.46 -19.50 -3.78
N PHE A 171 -10.91 -18.26 -3.97
CA PHE A 171 -10.31 -17.08 -3.34
C PHE A 171 -10.42 -17.11 -1.81
N GLY A 172 -11.59 -17.46 -1.27
CA GLY A 172 -11.76 -17.59 0.18
C GLY A 172 -10.90 -18.72 0.78
N LEU A 173 -10.71 -19.82 0.02
CA LEU A 173 -9.84 -20.92 0.42
C LEU A 173 -8.37 -20.51 0.40
N SER A 174 -7.92 -19.77 -0.62
CA SER A 174 -6.55 -19.28 -0.68
C SER A 174 -6.28 -18.37 0.52
N LEU A 175 -7.14 -17.39 0.80
CA LEU A 175 -7.01 -16.52 1.97
C LEU A 175 -6.88 -17.30 3.30
N LYS A 176 -7.63 -18.39 3.47
CA LYS A 176 -7.50 -19.26 4.66
C LYS A 176 -6.14 -19.96 4.73
N VAL A 177 -5.61 -20.45 3.61
CA VAL A 177 -4.27 -21.07 3.55
C VAL A 177 -3.19 -20.04 3.85
N PHE A 178 -3.28 -18.84 3.23
CA PHE A 178 -2.32 -17.76 3.37
C PHE A 178 -2.45 -16.94 4.65
N ALA A 179 -3.50 -17.12 5.45
CA ALA A 179 -3.80 -16.31 6.62
C ALA A 179 -2.60 -16.10 7.58
N PRO A 180 -1.78 -17.12 7.93
CA PRO A 180 -0.59 -16.89 8.77
C PRO A 180 0.43 -15.95 8.14
N TYR A 181 0.65 -16.06 6.82
CA TYR A 181 1.62 -15.23 6.10
C TYR A 181 1.10 -13.80 5.92
N LEU A 182 -0.18 -13.65 5.60
CA LEU A 182 -0.85 -12.35 5.51
C LEU A 182 -0.81 -11.64 6.87
N HIS A 183 -1.08 -12.35 7.95
CA HIS A 183 -1.00 -11.82 9.32
C HIS A 183 0.40 -11.27 9.66
N LEU A 184 1.46 -12.08 9.47
CA LEU A 184 2.83 -11.65 9.72
C LEU A 184 3.26 -10.49 8.80
N SER A 185 2.81 -10.51 7.54
CA SER A 185 3.05 -9.42 6.59
C SER A 185 2.36 -8.12 7.04
N CYS A 186 1.10 -8.18 7.48
CA CYS A 186 0.38 -7.03 7.99
C CYS A 186 1.04 -6.41 9.22
N ILE A 187 1.52 -7.21 10.17
CA ILE A 187 2.26 -6.69 11.34
C ILE A 187 3.54 -5.98 10.89
N THR A 188 4.29 -6.58 9.97
CA THR A 188 5.51 -5.96 9.41
C THR A 188 5.19 -4.61 8.74
N MET A 189 4.09 -4.53 7.99
CA MET A 189 3.63 -3.28 7.38
C MET A 189 3.23 -2.23 8.43
N MET A 190 2.61 -2.64 9.54
CA MET A 190 2.30 -1.72 10.65
C MET A 190 3.55 -1.14 11.29
N VAL A 191 4.63 -1.94 11.43
CA VAL A 191 5.93 -1.44 11.90
C VAL A 191 6.49 -0.39 10.94
N LEU A 192 6.44 -0.64 9.63
CA LEU A 192 6.91 0.33 8.63
C LEU A 192 6.09 1.62 8.66
N LEU A 193 4.76 1.51 8.73
CA LEU A 193 3.85 2.66 8.84
C LEU A 193 3.98 3.42 10.15
N SER A 194 4.52 2.79 11.19
CA SER A 194 4.70 3.46 12.50
C SER A 194 5.67 4.64 12.43
N TYR A 195 6.65 4.63 11.51
CA TYR A 195 7.60 5.73 11.34
C TYR A 195 6.91 7.05 10.91
N PRO A 196 6.23 7.12 9.74
CA PRO A 196 5.53 8.35 9.34
C PRO A 196 4.39 8.71 10.30
N VAL A 197 3.70 7.73 10.89
CA VAL A 197 2.64 7.98 11.87
C VAL A 197 3.21 8.61 13.15
N ALA A 198 4.30 8.07 13.69
CA ALA A 198 4.95 8.62 14.89
C ALA A 198 5.47 10.03 14.63
N PHE A 199 6.13 10.26 13.50
CA PHE A 199 6.56 11.59 13.10
C PHE A 199 5.39 12.59 13.12
N TYR A 200 4.29 12.25 12.44
CA TYR A 200 3.13 13.14 12.33
C TYR A 200 2.46 13.39 13.68
N LEU A 201 2.26 12.35 14.49
CA LEU A 201 1.63 12.48 15.81
C LEU A 201 2.48 13.31 16.79
N VAL A 202 3.80 13.14 16.79
CA VAL A 202 4.73 13.93 17.61
C VAL A 202 4.71 15.40 17.18
N THR A 203 4.80 15.69 15.87
CA THR A 203 4.74 17.07 15.37
C THR A 203 3.41 17.75 15.72
N LEU A 204 2.28 17.04 15.59
CA LEU A 204 0.98 17.57 16.01
C LEU A 204 0.90 17.81 17.52
N GLU A 205 1.53 16.97 18.34
CA GLU A 205 1.54 17.13 19.80
C GLU A 205 2.33 18.36 20.20
N GLN A 206 3.52 18.56 19.62
CA GLN A 206 4.34 19.73 19.91
C GLN A 206 3.65 21.03 19.50
N GLU A 207 3.02 21.06 18.32
CA GLU A 207 2.23 22.21 17.88
C GLU A 207 1.03 22.48 18.80
N ALA A 208 0.43 21.43 19.37
CA ALA A 208 -0.63 21.55 20.36
C ALA A 208 -0.12 22.09 21.70
N ILE A 209 1.06 21.66 22.17
CA ILE A 209 1.72 22.14 23.40
C ILE A 209 2.07 23.62 23.25
N PHE A 210 2.79 24.00 22.19
CA PHE A 210 3.18 25.38 21.93
C PHE A 210 1.97 26.33 21.86
N ARG A 211 0.87 25.90 21.23
CA ARG A 211 -0.36 26.70 21.18
C ARG A 211 -1.07 26.78 22.53
N ARG A 212 -1.00 25.75 23.37
CA ARG A 212 -1.57 25.74 24.72
C ARG A 212 -0.89 26.79 25.61
N ASP A 213 0.43 26.91 25.51
CA ASP A 213 1.21 27.91 26.25
C ASP A 213 0.92 29.35 25.80
N LYS A 214 0.56 29.55 24.53
CA LYS A 214 0.07 30.86 24.05
C LYS A 214 -1.33 31.20 24.59
N ILE A 215 -2.17 30.22 24.92
CA ILE A 215 -3.52 30.47 25.49
C ILE A 215 -3.41 31.02 26.91
N THR A 216 -2.49 30.51 27.72
CA THR A 216 -2.25 30.98 29.10
C THR A 216 -1.76 32.43 29.12
N HIS A 217 -1.00 32.86 28.11
CA HIS A 217 -0.45 34.22 28.05
C HIS A 217 -1.38 35.28 27.41
N HIS A 218 -2.32 34.93 26.52
CA HIS A 218 -3.12 35.91 25.75
C HIS A 218 -4.65 35.67 25.83
N LYS A 219 -5.32 36.29 26.82
CA LYS A 219 -6.78 36.19 27.04
C LYS A 219 -7.66 36.64 25.84
N ARG A 220 -7.20 37.59 25.02
CA ARG A 220 -8.03 38.28 23.98
C ARG A 220 -8.31 37.44 22.72
N LYS A 221 -7.56 36.36 22.45
CA LYS A 221 -7.71 35.48 21.25
C LYS A 221 -8.07 34.01 21.59
N ARG A 222 -8.51 33.75 22.82
CA ARG A 222 -8.75 32.40 23.38
C ARG A 222 -9.64 31.50 22.51
N SER A 223 -10.78 31.98 22.03
CA SER A 223 -11.74 31.18 21.24
C SER A 223 -11.14 30.68 19.91
N LYS A 224 -10.42 31.54 19.16
CA LYS A 224 -9.80 31.16 17.87
C LYS A 224 -8.67 30.14 18.03
N ILE A 225 -7.88 30.24 19.10
CA ILE A 225 -6.79 29.28 19.39
C ILE A 225 -7.38 27.96 19.89
N PHE A 226 -8.39 28.00 20.76
CA PHE A 226 -9.09 26.80 21.24
C PHE A 226 -9.69 26.00 20.07
N SER A 227 -10.38 26.67 19.14
CA SER A 227 -10.92 26.00 17.93
C SER A 227 -9.83 25.29 17.10
N ARG A 228 -8.65 25.90 16.95
CA ARG A 228 -7.52 25.25 16.23
C ARG A 228 -6.93 24.08 17.02
N LEU A 229 -6.81 24.19 18.34
CA LEU A 229 -6.36 23.10 19.19
C LEU A 229 -7.30 21.89 19.10
N THR A 230 -8.61 22.13 19.07
CA THR A 230 -9.61 21.07 18.85
C THR A 230 -9.42 20.39 17.50
N LYS A 231 -9.11 21.15 16.44
CA LYS A 231 -8.81 20.58 15.11
C LYS A 231 -7.53 19.74 15.09
N LEU A 232 -6.46 20.18 15.76
CA LEU A 232 -5.21 19.41 15.88
C LEU A 232 -5.44 18.10 16.63
N ARG A 233 -6.15 18.15 17.77
CA ARG A 233 -6.53 16.96 18.54
C ARG A 233 -7.42 16.01 17.73
N ALA A 234 -8.37 16.54 16.96
CA ALA A 234 -9.19 15.73 16.07
C ALA A 234 -8.35 15.02 14.99
N ALA A 235 -7.36 15.70 14.41
CA ALA A 235 -6.44 15.08 13.44
C ALA A 235 -5.56 13.99 14.07
N GLN A 236 -5.04 14.21 15.28
CA GLN A 236 -4.30 13.18 16.03
C GLN A 236 -5.15 11.94 16.27
N VAL A 237 -6.40 12.11 16.70
CA VAL A 237 -7.33 10.99 16.91
C VAL A 237 -7.67 10.30 15.59
N ALA A 238 -7.90 11.05 14.51
CA ALA A 238 -8.24 10.51 13.20
C ALA A 238 -7.14 9.62 12.60
N ILE A 239 -5.88 9.82 12.97
CA ILE A 239 -4.74 9.03 12.48
C ILE A 239 -4.28 7.99 13.49
N GLY A 240 -4.12 8.39 14.76
CA GLY A 240 -3.61 7.52 15.81
C GLY A 240 -4.59 6.42 16.21
N LEU A 241 -5.90 6.71 16.29
CA LEU A 241 -6.89 5.73 16.72
C LEU A 241 -7.04 4.56 15.72
N PRO A 242 -7.18 4.78 14.40
CA PRO A 242 -7.21 3.67 13.45
C PRO A 242 -5.92 2.86 13.45
N PHE A 243 -4.75 3.51 13.50
CA PHE A 243 -3.47 2.81 13.54
C PHE A 243 -3.37 1.87 14.74
N PHE A 244 -3.69 2.37 15.94
CA PHE A 244 -3.68 1.58 17.17
C PHE A 244 -4.71 0.46 17.14
N PHE A 245 -5.92 0.73 16.66
CA PHE A 245 -6.99 -0.26 16.58
C PHE A 245 -6.64 -1.39 15.60
N ILE A 246 -6.12 -1.06 14.41
CA ILE A 246 -5.67 -2.05 13.44
C ILE A 246 -4.54 -2.91 14.01
N LEU A 247 -3.56 -2.29 14.67
CA LEU A 247 -2.45 -3.01 15.31
C LEU A 247 -2.97 -3.97 16.40
N LEU A 248 -3.86 -3.49 17.26
CA LEU A 248 -4.47 -4.31 18.31
C LEU A 248 -5.24 -5.50 17.73
N CYS A 249 -6.06 -5.26 16.69
CA CYS A 249 -6.76 -6.32 15.98
C CYS A 249 -5.76 -7.35 15.43
N LEU A 250 -4.71 -6.92 14.74
CA LEU A 250 -3.69 -7.81 14.20
C LEU A 250 -2.98 -8.63 15.28
N CYS A 251 -2.70 -8.06 16.45
CA CYS A 251 -2.11 -8.82 17.56
C CYS A 251 -3.05 -9.92 18.09
N VAL A 252 -4.37 -9.75 18.03
CA VAL A 252 -5.33 -10.76 18.53
C VAL A 252 -5.87 -11.71 17.46
N VAL A 253 -5.70 -11.38 16.17
CA VAL A 253 -6.13 -12.21 15.01
C VAL A 253 -5.76 -13.69 15.13
N PRO A 254 -4.55 -14.08 15.60
CA PRO A 254 -4.14 -15.49 15.67
C PRO A 254 -5.00 -16.37 16.57
N TRP A 255 -5.81 -15.78 17.45
CA TRP A 255 -6.78 -16.53 18.26
C TRP A 255 -8.09 -16.86 17.51
N GLY A 256 -8.37 -16.18 16.40
CA GLY A 256 -9.69 -16.21 15.75
C GLY A 256 -9.76 -16.95 14.41
N TYR A 257 -8.65 -17.27 13.76
CA TYR A 257 -8.67 -17.92 12.45
C TYR A 257 -8.07 -19.33 12.47
N TYR A 258 -8.54 -20.16 11.54
CA TYR A 258 -8.09 -21.53 11.32
C TYR A 258 -7.59 -21.66 9.88
N SER A 259 -6.34 -22.11 9.71
CA SER A 259 -5.77 -22.46 8.41
C SER A 259 -5.69 -23.99 8.27
N PRO A 260 -6.16 -24.59 7.15
CA PRO A 260 -6.03 -26.03 6.92
C PRO A 260 -4.59 -26.55 6.94
N CYS A 261 -3.60 -25.69 6.65
CA CYS A 261 -2.18 -26.04 6.64
C CYS A 261 -1.44 -25.73 7.95
N LEU A 262 -2.17 -25.29 8.98
CA LEU A 262 -1.64 -25.16 10.33
C LEU A 262 -1.79 -26.48 11.11
N VAL A 263 -0.95 -27.46 10.79
CA VAL A 263 -1.08 -28.85 11.29
C VAL A 263 0.18 -29.28 12.04
N GLU A 264 0.03 -30.12 13.07
CA GLU A 264 1.20 -30.72 13.73
C GLU A 264 1.95 -31.65 12.77
N LYS A 265 3.29 -31.67 12.84
CA LYS A 265 4.12 -32.45 11.90
C LYS A 265 3.79 -33.95 11.89
N ASN A 266 3.49 -34.53 13.04
CA ASN A 266 3.05 -35.93 13.20
C ASN A 266 1.62 -36.18 12.72
N LYS A 267 0.82 -35.13 12.49
CA LYS A 267 -0.55 -35.20 11.99
C LYS A 267 -0.64 -34.91 10.49
N LEU A 268 0.45 -34.56 9.82
CA LEU A 268 0.46 -34.42 8.37
C LEU A 268 0.27 -35.80 7.72
N GLY A 269 -0.70 -35.90 6.82
CA GLY A 269 -0.97 -37.14 6.10
C GLY A 269 0.10 -37.47 5.04
N PRO A 270 0.03 -38.66 4.43
CA PRO A 270 0.87 -38.98 3.27
C PRO A 270 0.56 -38.04 2.10
N LYS A 271 1.51 -37.96 1.16
CA LYS A 271 1.32 -37.23 -0.10
C LYS A 271 0.09 -37.80 -0.83
N PRO A 272 -0.87 -36.96 -1.29
CA PRO A 272 -1.98 -37.45 -2.08
C PRO A 272 -1.50 -38.11 -3.38
N ASP A 273 -2.12 -39.22 -3.74
CA ASP A 273 -1.85 -39.92 -4.99
C ASP A 273 -2.23 -39.06 -6.19
N LEU A 274 -1.47 -39.16 -7.28
CA LEU A 274 -1.66 -38.35 -8.50
C LEU A 274 -2.29 -39.19 -9.60
N PHE A 275 -3.50 -38.81 -10.02
CA PHE A 275 -4.14 -39.33 -11.21
C PHE A 275 -3.93 -38.37 -12.39
N GLY A 276 -3.46 -38.89 -13.52
CA GLY A 276 -3.34 -38.11 -14.75
C GLY A 276 -4.71 -37.90 -15.38
N HIS A 277 -5.21 -36.66 -15.36
CA HIS A 277 -6.48 -36.29 -16.01
C HIS A 277 -6.33 -36.47 -17.52
N ARG A 278 -7.10 -37.38 -18.12
CA ARG A 278 -6.99 -37.72 -19.56
C ARG A 278 -5.57 -38.05 -20.00
N GLY A 279 -4.73 -38.57 -19.10
CA GLY A 279 -3.29 -38.76 -19.30
C GLY A 279 -2.46 -37.61 -18.73
N ALA A 280 -1.59 -37.03 -19.56
CA ALA A 280 -0.74 -35.88 -19.26
C ALA A 280 -0.94 -34.79 -20.33
N PRO A 281 -2.08 -34.08 -20.31
CA PRO A 281 -2.51 -33.18 -21.39
C PRO A 281 -1.60 -31.96 -21.57
N MET A 282 -0.75 -31.64 -20.59
CA MET A 282 0.29 -30.61 -20.71
C MET A 282 1.51 -31.08 -21.53
N LEU A 283 1.64 -32.38 -21.81
CA LEU A 283 2.79 -33.00 -22.49
C LEU A 283 2.42 -33.67 -23.81
N ALA A 284 1.19 -34.16 -23.95
CA ALA A 284 0.70 -34.83 -25.15
C ALA A 284 -0.83 -34.71 -25.27
N PRO A 285 -1.41 -34.86 -26.48
CA PRO A 285 -2.86 -34.67 -26.70
C PRO A 285 -3.72 -35.53 -25.77
N GLU A 286 -4.71 -34.92 -25.11
CA GLU A 286 -5.57 -35.59 -24.12
C GLU A 286 -6.25 -36.86 -24.65
N ASN A 287 -6.52 -37.83 -23.77
CA ASN A 287 -7.18 -39.10 -24.09
C ASN A 287 -6.48 -39.91 -25.20
N THR A 288 -5.16 -39.81 -25.35
CA THR A 288 -4.36 -40.61 -26.28
C THR A 288 -3.41 -41.55 -25.55
N ILE A 289 -3.00 -42.65 -26.21
CA ILE A 289 -1.98 -43.57 -25.69
C ILE A 289 -0.70 -42.81 -25.32
N MET A 290 -0.27 -41.87 -26.15
CA MET A 290 0.90 -41.02 -25.88
C MET A 290 0.75 -40.23 -24.57
N SER A 291 -0.43 -39.67 -24.31
CA SER A 291 -0.68 -38.91 -23.07
C SER A 291 -0.72 -39.82 -21.84
N PHE A 292 -1.26 -41.02 -21.97
CA PHE A 292 -1.21 -42.03 -20.91
C PHE A 292 0.21 -42.52 -20.62
N GLU A 293 1.01 -42.80 -21.65
CA GLU A 293 2.42 -43.15 -21.50
C GLU A 293 3.19 -42.04 -20.79
N LYS A 294 2.97 -40.77 -21.16
CA LYS A 294 3.58 -39.61 -20.49
C LYS A 294 3.18 -39.48 -19.02
N ALA A 295 1.93 -39.78 -18.67
CA ALA A 295 1.51 -39.80 -17.27
C ALA A 295 2.20 -40.93 -16.48
N VAL A 296 2.33 -42.12 -17.07
CA VAL A 296 3.05 -43.26 -16.44
C VAL A 296 4.55 -42.96 -16.29
N GLU A 297 5.19 -42.37 -17.28
CA GLU A 297 6.59 -41.89 -17.21
C GLU A 297 6.78 -40.91 -16.03
N ASN A 298 5.79 -40.05 -15.77
CA ASN A 298 5.75 -39.13 -14.65
C ASN A 298 5.27 -39.76 -13.33
N ARG A 299 5.20 -41.10 -13.27
CA ARG A 299 4.81 -41.89 -12.08
C ARG A 299 3.42 -41.53 -11.56
N ALA A 300 2.45 -41.38 -12.45
CA ALA A 300 1.05 -41.36 -12.08
C ALA A 300 0.70 -42.61 -11.27
N PHE A 301 -0.07 -42.43 -10.21
CA PHE A 301 -0.67 -43.53 -9.46
C PHE A 301 -1.78 -44.21 -10.29
N GLY A 302 -2.55 -43.40 -11.03
CA GLY A 302 -3.59 -43.87 -11.93
C GLY A 302 -3.84 -42.93 -13.10
N LEU A 303 -4.63 -43.40 -14.05
CA LEU A 303 -5.03 -42.64 -15.23
C LEU A 303 -6.53 -42.43 -15.17
N GLU A 304 -6.96 -41.24 -15.54
CA GLU A 304 -8.38 -40.89 -15.68
C GLU A 304 -8.70 -40.77 -17.18
N THR A 305 -9.89 -41.21 -17.59
CA THR A 305 -10.40 -41.06 -18.95
C THR A 305 -11.92 -40.96 -18.93
N ASP A 306 -12.45 -40.16 -19.85
CA ASP A 306 -13.87 -39.90 -19.97
C ASP A 306 -14.57 -41.04 -20.73
N ILE A 307 -15.59 -41.64 -20.09
CA ILE A 307 -16.43 -42.67 -20.68
C ILE A 307 -17.88 -42.22 -20.68
N TYR A 308 -18.59 -42.44 -21.79
CA TYR A 308 -20.00 -42.10 -21.90
C TYR A 308 -20.88 -43.29 -21.47
N ILE A 309 -21.92 -43.01 -20.66
CA ILE A 309 -23.02 -43.91 -20.23
C ILE A 309 -22.71 -44.83 -19.02
N ARG A 310 -23.01 -44.34 -17.80
CA ARG A 310 -22.81 -45.07 -16.52
C ARG A 310 -23.63 -46.37 -16.42
N ASP A 311 -24.88 -46.37 -16.87
CA ASP A 311 -25.75 -47.55 -16.76
C ASP A 311 -25.27 -48.70 -17.65
N TYR A 312 -24.76 -48.36 -18.84
CA TYR A 312 -24.11 -49.32 -19.73
C TYR A 312 -22.87 -49.93 -19.09
N VAL A 313 -22.01 -49.11 -18.45
CA VAL A 313 -20.83 -49.61 -17.72
C VAL A 313 -21.24 -50.52 -16.56
N LYS A 314 -22.25 -50.15 -15.76
CA LYS A 314 -22.78 -51.01 -14.69
C LYS A 314 -23.25 -52.36 -15.21
N GLN A 315 -23.89 -52.39 -16.38
CA GLN A 315 -24.37 -53.62 -17.00
C GLN A 315 -23.24 -54.48 -17.58
N LYS A 316 -22.30 -53.86 -18.30
CA LYS A 316 -21.24 -54.56 -19.03
C LYS A 316 -20.04 -54.94 -18.16
N ALA A 317 -19.78 -54.16 -17.11
CA ALA A 317 -18.64 -54.34 -16.21
C ALA A 317 -19.09 -54.16 -14.74
N PRO A 318 -19.96 -55.06 -14.22
CA PRO A 318 -20.50 -54.94 -12.86
C PRO A 318 -19.43 -55.05 -11.75
N GLY A 319 -18.25 -55.62 -12.07
CA GLY A 319 -17.11 -55.68 -11.15
C GLY A 319 -16.36 -54.35 -11.00
N PHE A 320 -16.69 -53.31 -11.77
CA PHE A 320 -16.05 -52.00 -11.63
C PHE A 320 -16.55 -51.30 -10.37
N GLN A 321 -15.61 -50.87 -9.54
CA GLN A 321 -15.92 -50.07 -8.37
C GLN A 321 -16.56 -48.75 -8.79
N GLN A 322 -17.75 -48.49 -8.27
CA GLN A 322 -18.47 -47.25 -8.54
C GLN A 322 -17.94 -46.13 -7.66
N VAL A 323 -17.64 -44.98 -8.29
CA VAL A 323 -17.21 -43.76 -7.61
C VAL A 323 -18.36 -42.76 -7.59
N GLY A 324 -18.64 -42.20 -6.43
CA GLY A 324 -19.70 -41.22 -6.21
C GLY A 324 -19.28 -39.80 -6.58
N ARG A 325 -20.28 -38.93 -6.71
CA ARG A 325 -20.07 -37.47 -6.74
C ARG A 325 -20.33 -36.90 -5.34
N LEU A 326 -20.36 -35.58 -5.24
CA LEU A 326 -20.69 -34.88 -3.99
C LEU A 326 -22.19 -35.10 -3.66
N SER A 327 -22.47 -36.08 -2.80
CA SER A 327 -23.81 -36.45 -2.31
C SER A 327 -23.78 -36.72 -0.79
N PRO A 328 -24.91 -36.63 -0.06
CA PRO A 328 -24.98 -36.98 1.36
C PRO A 328 -24.43 -38.39 1.66
N VAL A 329 -23.79 -38.55 2.80
CA VAL A 329 -23.13 -39.81 3.20
C VAL A 329 -24.13 -40.97 3.22
N GLU A 330 -25.37 -40.72 3.63
CA GLU A 330 -26.45 -41.71 3.70
C GLU A 330 -26.82 -42.27 2.32
N GLU A 331 -26.81 -41.43 1.29
CA GLU A 331 -27.08 -41.82 -0.09
C GLU A 331 -25.93 -42.66 -0.65
N LEU A 332 -24.68 -42.22 -0.42
CA LEU A 332 -23.49 -42.98 -0.82
C LEU A 332 -23.47 -44.37 -0.18
N ARG A 333 -23.81 -44.47 1.11
CA ARG A 333 -23.91 -45.76 1.81
C ARG A 333 -25.01 -46.65 1.24
N ARG A 334 -26.17 -46.08 0.89
CA ARG A 334 -27.26 -46.83 0.25
C ARG A 334 -26.85 -47.43 -1.09
N GLU A 335 -25.99 -46.73 -1.82
CA GLU A 335 -25.43 -47.18 -3.10
C GLU A 335 -24.14 -48.01 -2.95
N ASN A 336 -23.70 -48.32 -1.72
CA ASN A 336 -22.44 -49.00 -1.42
C ASN A 336 -21.20 -48.31 -2.04
N ILE A 337 -21.19 -46.98 -2.03
CA ILE A 337 -20.11 -46.14 -2.53
C ILE A 337 -19.20 -45.72 -1.38
N SER A 338 -17.92 -46.08 -1.47
CA SER A 338 -16.87 -45.72 -0.51
C SER A 338 -15.85 -44.71 -1.04
N ILE A 339 -15.92 -44.36 -2.33
CA ILE A 339 -15.00 -43.43 -3.00
C ILE A 339 -15.81 -42.33 -3.65
N ILE A 340 -15.41 -41.08 -3.50
CA ILE A 340 -15.99 -39.93 -4.20
C ILE A 340 -14.96 -39.21 -5.05
N ASN A 341 -15.39 -38.73 -6.21
CA ASN A 341 -14.65 -37.83 -7.08
C ASN A 341 -15.34 -36.46 -7.09
N VAL A 342 -14.72 -35.44 -6.51
CA VAL A 342 -15.38 -34.15 -6.22
C VAL A 342 -14.54 -32.93 -6.56
N ASP A 343 -15.22 -31.83 -6.88
CA ASP A 343 -14.59 -30.53 -7.06
C ASP A 343 -14.10 -30.00 -5.71
N TYR A 344 -12.82 -29.62 -5.65
CA TYR A 344 -12.18 -29.09 -4.44
C TYR A 344 -12.93 -27.90 -3.85
N LYS A 345 -13.47 -27.01 -4.68
CA LYS A 345 -14.16 -25.78 -4.25
C LYS A 345 -15.36 -26.09 -3.36
N ARG A 346 -16.14 -27.11 -3.76
CA ARG A 346 -17.37 -27.50 -3.06
C ARG A 346 -17.07 -28.32 -1.82
N LEU A 347 -16.12 -29.25 -1.89
CA LEU A 347 -15.74 -30.12 -0.77
C LEU A 347 -15.28 -29.33 0.46
N PHE A 348 -14.40 -28.34 0.25
CA PHE A 348 -13.84 -27.54 1.36
C PHE A 348 -14.82 -26.51 1.91
N HIS A 349 -15.86 -26.15 1.16
CA HIS A 349 -16.93 -25.31 1.67
C HIS A 349 -17.89 -26.12 2.55
N ASN A 350 -18.38 -27.27 2.04
CA ASN A 350 -19.32 -28.13 2.73
C ASN A 350 -18.97 -29.62 2.48
N GLY A 351 -18.83 -30.41 3.54
CA GLY A 351 -18.82 -31.88 3.46
C GLY A 351 -17.53 -32.59 3.85
N LEU A 352 -16.35 -31.93 3.81
CA LEU A 352 -15.07 -32.59 4.14
C LEU A 352 -15.10 -33.35 5.48
N ARG A 353 -15.66 -32.73 6.53
CA ARG A 353 -15.72 -33.32 7.87
C ARG A 353 -16.57 -34.60 7.89
N ASP A 354 -17.69 -34.59 7.20
CA ASP A 354 -18.67 -35.69 7.26
C ASP A 354 -18.16 -36.88 6.45
N TYR A 355 -17.54 -36.64 5.28
CA TYR A 355 -16.86 -37.70 4.53
C TYR A 355 -15.67 -38.29 5.29
N LYS A 356 -14.89 -37.45 5.97
CA LYS A 356 -13.79 -37.90 6.83
C LYS A 356 -14.27 -38.77 7.99
N ALA A 357 -15.38 -38.40 8.63
CA ALA A 357 -15.97 -39.18 9.71
C ALA A 357 -16.55 -40.52 9.23
N ALA A 358 -16.95 -40.59 7.97
CA ALA A 358 -17.51 -41.79 7.34
C ALA A 358 -16.47 -42.72 6.69
N ASP A 359 -15.17 -42.40 6.79
CA ASP A 359 -14.06 -43.12 6.17
C ASP A 359 -14.21 -43.29 4.64
N ILE A 360 -14.69 -42.23 3.98
CA ILE A 360 -14.84 -42.20 2.53
C ILE A 360 -13.52 -41.75 1.88
N THR A 361 -13.06 -42.49 0.88
CA THR A 361 -11.92 -42.12 0.04
C THR A 361 -12.31 -40.95 -0.87
N ILE A 362 -11.43 -39.95 -0.97
CA ILE A 362 -11.73 -38.69 -1.64
C ILE A 362 -10.68 -38.43 -2.71
N ASN A 363 -11.14 -38.31 -3.95
CA ASN A 363 -10.38 -37.78 -5.07
C ASN A 363 -10.83 -36.36 -5.41
N LEU A 364 -9.89 -35.43 -5.57
CA LEU A 364 -10.17 -34.05 -5.99
C LEU A 364 -9.86 -33.83 -7.46
N TYR A 365 -10.72 -33.11 -8.17
CA TYR A 365 -10.46 -32.71 -9.56
C TYR A 365 -10.90 -31.26 -9.87
N ILE A 366 -10.32 -30.57 -10.86
CA ILE A 366 -8.98 -30.81 -11.42
C ILE A 366 -8.01 -29.90 -10.66
N VAL A 367 -6.93 -30.47 -10.13
CA VAL A 367 -5.93 -29.74 -9.32
C VAL A 367 -4.68 -29.52 -10.17
N ASN A 368 -4.40 -28.28 -10.57
CA ASN A 368 -3.28 -27.94 -11.46
C ASN A 368 -2.24 -27.02 -10.81
N LYS A 369 -2.54 -26.48 -9.61
CA LYS A 369 -1.67 -25.51 -8.92
C LYS A 369 -1.09 -26.08 -7.62
N PRO A 370 0.19 -25.78 -7.30
CA PRO A 370 0.87 -26.28 -6.10
C PRO A 370 0.16 -25.94 -4.79
N TRP A 371 -0.43 -24.74 -4.67
CA TRP A 371 -1.11 -24.32 -3.45
C TRP A 371 -2.38 -25.13 -3.18
N VAL A 372 -3.15 -25.47 -4.24
CA VAL A 372 -4.36 -26.32 -4.14
C VAL A 372 -3.96 -27.76 -3.79
N PHE A 373 -2.89 -28.27 -4.40
CA PHE A 373 -2.33 -29.57 -4.04
C PHE A 373 -1.87 -29.62 -2.59
N SER A 374 -1.23 -28.55 -2.12
CA SER A 374 -0.80 -28.42 -0.72
C SER A 374 -1.99 -28.36 0.24
N LEU A 375 -3.06 -27.65 -0.13
CA LEU A 375 -4.33 -27.67 0.61
C LEU A 375 -4.91 -29.09 0.71
N ALA A 376 -4.91 -29.84 -0.39
CA ALA A 376 -5.36 -31.24 -0.40
C ALA A 376 -4.51 -32.11 0.55
N TRP A 377 -3.20 -31.94 0.52
CA TRP A 377 -2.26 -32.65 1.38
C TRP A 377 -2.45 -32.32 2.87
N CYS A 378 -2.49 -31.03 3.21
CA CYS A 378 -2.74 -30.56 4.58
C CYS A 378 -4.09 -31.09 5.13
N SER A 379 -5.08 -31.23 4.24
CA SER A 379 -6.42 -31.72 4.57
C SER A 379 -6.56 -33.25 4.52
N ARG A 380 -5.43 -33.97 4.34
CA ARG A 380 -5.33 -35.44 4.26
C ARG A 380 -6.19 -36.04 3.14
N ILE A 381 -6.36 -35.34 2.02
CA ILE A 381 -7.06 -35.89 0.86
C ILE A 381 -6.27 -37.08 0.30
N HIS A 382 -6.96 -38.11 -0.19
CA HIS A 382 -6.34 -39.37 -0.59
C HIS A 382 -5.66 -39.25 -1.95
N SER A 383 -6.34 -38.63 -2.92
CA SER A 383 -5.80 -38.47 -4.27
C SER A 383 -6.30 -37.19 -4.95
N VAL A 384 -5.57 -36.77 -5.97
CA VAL A 384 -5.96 -35.67 -6.85
C VAL A 384 -5.81 -36.07 -8.31
N THR A 385 -6.73 -35.60 -9.15
CA THR A 385 -6.67 -35.68 -10.60
C THR A 385 -6.13 -34.35 -11.14
N THR A 386 -5.10 -34.41 -11.99
CA THR A 386 -4.35 -33.24 -12.45
C THR A 386 -4.01 -33.32 -13.94
N ASP A 387 -4.03 -32.18 -14.62
CA ASP A 387 -3.45 -32.02 -15.95
C ASP A 387 -1.93 -31.85 -15.89
N ASN A 388 -1.41 -31.35 -14.76
CA ASN A 388 -0.02 -30.93 -14.60
C ASN A 388 0.73 -31.88 -13.66
N ILE A 389 0.79 -33.14 -14.05
CA ILE A 389 1.38 -34.21 -13.26
C ILE A 389 2.87 -34.00 -13.00
N GLU A 390 3.62 -33.50 -13.99
CA GLU A 390 5.04 -33.22 -13.88
C GLU A 390 5.33 -32.21 -12.76
N LEU A 391 4.56 -31.11 -12.72
CA LEU A 391 4.70 -30.08 -11.69
C LEU A 391 4.37 -30.60 -10.29
N LEU A 392 3.22 -31.26 -10.12
CA LEU A 392 2.78 -31.71 -8.79
C LEU A 392 3.61 -32.89 -8.26
N ARG A 393 4.19 -33.69 -9.16
CA ARG A 393 5.05 -34.81 -8.78
C ARG A 393 6.31 -34.35 -8.05
N GLN A 394 6.85 -33.19 -8.40
CA GLN A 394 8.07 -32.61 -7.83
C GLN A 394 7.86 -32.01 -6.43
N ILE A 395 6.61 -31.87 -5.97
CA ILE A 395 6.31 -31.31 -4.64
C ILE A 395 6.50 -32.40 -3.58
N ASP A 396 7.62 -32.36 -2.86
CA ASP A 396 7.92 -33.33 -1.79
C ASP A 396 7.40 -32.91 -0.41
N TYR A 397 6.91 -31.67 -0.30
CA TYR A 397 6.31 -31.15 0.93
C TYR A 397 5.25 -30.09 0.60
N PRO A 398 4.10 -30.05 1.32
CA PRO A 398 3.08 -29.05 1.08
C PRO A 398 3.61 -27.63 1.26
N TYR A 399 3.33 -26.78 0.28
CA TYR A 399 3.56 -25.35 0.39
C TYR A 399 2.65 -24.77 1.47
N TYR A 400 3.14 -23.73 2.15
CA TYR A 400 2.40 -23.02 3.22
C TYR A 400 2.09 -23.86 4.47
N PHE A 401 2.65 -25.06 4.58
CA PHE A 401 2.58 -25.82 5.82
C PHE A 401 3.32 -25.10 6.95
N MET A 402 2.68 -25.02 8.10
CA MET A 402 3.28 -24.45 9.29
C MET A 402 2.82 -25.19 10.55
N VAL A 403 3.76 -25.49 11.44
CA VAL A 403 3.42 -26.11 12.73
C VAL A 403 2.81 -25.06 13.66
N PRO A 404 1.69 -25.35 14.36
CA PRO A 404 1.05 -24.38 15.26
C PRO A 404 1.99 -23.82 16.34
N SER A 405 2.90 -24.62 16.88
CA SER A 405 3.90 -24.16 17.86
C SER A 405 4.88 -23.16 17.24
N TYR A 406 5.37 -23.45 16.04
CA TYR A 406 6.28 -22.56 15.32
C TYR A 406 5.61 -21.23 14.96
N TYR A 407 4.38 -21.29 14.44
CA TYR A 407 3.58 -20.09 14.16
C TYR A 407 3.38 -19.24 15.42
N ARG A 408 2.99 -19.85 16.55
CA ARG A 408 2.82 -19.14 17.82
C ARG A 408 4.10 -18.46 18.29
N ILE A 409 5.25 -19.13 18.16
CA ILE A 409 6.55 -18.55 18.53
C ILE A 409 6.88 -17.36 17.62
N MET A 410 6.74 -17.52 16.30
CA MET A 410 6.98 -16.43 15.33
C MET A 410 6.09 -15.23 15.61
N TRP A 411 4.80 -15.47 15.82
CA TRP A 411 3.82 -14.43 16.13
C TRP A 411 4.17 -13.69 17.44
N LEU A 412 4.37 -14.40 18.55
CA LEU A 412 4.70 -13.76 19.83
C LEU A 412 6.00 -12.96 19.75
N PHE A 413 7.00 -13.52 19.06
CA PHE A 413 8.27 -12.82 18.83
C PHE A 413 8.07 -11.55 18.00
N LEU A 414 7.29 -11.62 16.92
CA LEU A 414 7.02 -10.48 16.04
C LEU A 414 6.22 -9.39 16.76
N ASP A 415 5.25 -9.76 17.60
CA ASP A 415 4.47 -8.80 18.41
C ASP A 415 5.36 -8.07 19.42
N ILE A 416 6.24 -8.80 20.13
CA ILE A 416 7.20 -8.19 21.07
C ILE A 416 8.13 -7.23 20.33
N LEU A 417 8.71 -7.68 19.21
CA LEU A 417 9.56 -6.83 18.37
C LEU A 417 8.82 -5.59 17.89
N THR A 418 7.57 -5.74 17.46
CA THR A 418 6.72 -4.65 16.99
C THR A 418 6.53 -3.59 18.06
N VAL A 419 6.20 -3.99 19.29
CA VAL A 419 6.07 -3.06 20.42
C VAL A 419 7.39 -2.33 20.69
N VAL A 420 8.51 -3.04 20.69
CA VAL A 420 9.84 -2.46 20.91
C VAL A 420 10.20 -1.45 19.82
N PHE A 421 10.01 -1.81 18.55
CA PHE A 421 10.33 -0.93 17.42
C PHE A 421 9.44 0.30 17.39
N ILE A 422 8.12 0.14 17.57
CA ILE A 422 7.19 1.27 17.61
C ILE A 422 7.58 2.19 18.77
N PHE A 423 7.80 1.66 19.97
CA PHE A 423 8.24 2.47 21.11
C PHE A 423 9.54 3.22 20.82
N ALA A 424 10.56 2.55 20.27
CA ALA A 424 11.83 3.17 19.91
C ALA A 424 11.66 4.29 18.86
N ILE A 425 10.79 4.08 17.86
CA ILE A 425 10.46 5.09 16.84
C ILE A 425 9.81 6.31 17.47
N PHE A 426 8.81 6.13 18.35
CA PHE A 426 8.17 7.23 19.06
C PHE A 426 9.16 7.97 19.96
N CYS A 427 10.00 7.26 20.71
CA CYS A 427 11.05 7.87 21.54
C CYS A 427 12.07 8.66 20.69
N PHE A 428 12.48 8.12 19.55
CA PHE A 428 13.40 8.76 18.63
C PHE A 428 12.82 10.07 18.08
N HIS A 429 11.58 10.05 17.57
CA HIS A 429 10.92 11.25 17.07
C HIS A 429 10.69 12.28 18.18
N TRP A 430 10.26 11.84 19.36
CA TRP A 430 10.07 12.73 20.52
C TRP A 430 11.38 13.40 20.94
N TRP A 431 12.47 12.64 21.03
CA TRP A 431 13.79 13.18 21.35
C TRP A 431 14.26 14.17 20.29
N ARG A 432 14.15 13.81 19.00
CA ARG A 432 14.56 14.67 17.88
C ARG A 432 13.82 16.00 17.87
N GLU A 433 12.50 15.99 18.05
CA GLU A 433 11.69 17.20 18.01
C GLU A 433 11.98 18.14 19.19
N ASN A 434 12.17 17.58 20.40
CA ASN A 434 12.57 18.36 21.57
C ASN A 434 13.94 19.05 21.40
N GLN A 435 14.88 18.45 20.65
CA GLN A 435 16.14 19.12 20.34
C GLN A 435 15.95 20.30 19.38
N ILE A 436 15.06 20.15 18.39
CA ILE A 436 14.71 21.22 17.45
C ILE A 436 14.08 22.39 18.22
N GLU A 437 13.16 22.12 19.13
CA GLU A 437 12.51 23.14 19.95
C GLU A 437 13.52 23.91 20.81
N LYS A 438 14.44 23.23 21.50
CA LYS A 438 15.53 23.87 22.27
C LYS A 438 16.41 24.78 21.41
N VAL A 439 16.69 24.38 20.17
CA VAL A 439 17.45 25.20 19.21
C VAL A 439 16.63 26.43 18.78
N PHE A 440 15.32 26.28 18.55
CA PHE A 440 14.46 27.43 18.23
C PHE A 440 14.26 28.39 19.40
N GLU A 441 14.07 27.90 20.63
CA GLU A 441 13.95 28.73 21.84
C GLU A 441 15.24 29.52 22.11
N SER A 442 16.41 28.88 22.00
CA SER A 442 17.69 29.59 22.13
C SER A 442 17.81 30.67 21.04
N SER A 443 17.51 30.36 19.78
CA SER A 443 17.55 31.32 18.65
C SER A 443 16.58 32.51 18.82
N SER A 444 15.37 32.25 19.33
CA SER A 444 14.37 33.28 19.65
C SER A 444 14.82 34.16 20.82
N SER A 445 15.44 33.56 21.85
CA SER A 445 15.95 34.32 22.99
C SER A 445 17.12 35.23 22.59
N TYR A 446 18.00 34.79 21.67
CA TYR A 446 19.08 35.61 21.13
C TYR A 446 18.54 36.79 20.32
N THR A 447 17.55 36.58 19.45
CA THR A 447 16.94 37.64 18.64
C THR A 447 16.10 38.63 19.47
N ASP A 448 15.40 38.17 20.51
CA ASP A 448 14.73 39.05 21.47
C ASP A 448 15.75 39.86 22.29
N THR A 449 16.85 39.26 22.73
CA THR A 449 17.93 39.96 23.44
C THR A 449 18.63 40.99 22.56
N GLU A 450 18.82 40.68 21.27
CA GLU A 450 19.37 41.61 20.28
C GLU A 450 18.40 42.76 19.99
N SER A 451 17.10 42.49 19.85
CA SER A 451 16.08 43.52 19.64
C SER A 451 15.88 44.43 20.87
N ILE A 452 15.97 43.87 22.08
CA ILE A 452 15.92 44.60 23.36
C ILE A 452 17.18 45.44 23.54
N SER A 453 18.36 44.91 23.20
CA SER A 453 19.63 45.68 23.26
C SER A 453 19.69 46.77 22.18
N LEU A 454 19.09 46.57 21.00
CA LEU A 454 18.96 47.61 19.96
C LEU A 454 17.97 48.72 20.37
N LYS A 455 16.87 48.35 21.04
CA LYS A 455 15.94 49.32 21.67
C LYS A 455 16.61 50.08 22.81
N ARG A 456 17.40 49.41 23.65
CA ARG A 456 18.15 50.03 24.76
C ARG A 456 19.22 51.00 24.24
N ARG A 457 19.97 50.63 23.20
CA ARG A 457 20.92 51.54 22.52
C ARG A 457 20.24 52.74 21.84
N LYS A 458 19.03 52.58 21.31
CA LYS A 458 18.24 53.72 20.78
C LYS A 458 17.71 54.61 21.89
N SER A 459 17.36 54.06 23.06
CA SER A 459 16.94 54.82 24.24
C SER A 459 18.10 55.60 24.86
N GLU A 460 19.27 54.98 25.03
CA GLU A 460 20.46 55.66 25.56
C GLU A 460 20.97 56.76 24.62
N LYS A 461 20.88 56.59 23.29
CA LYS A 461 21.19 57.66 22.34
C LYS A 461 20.17 58.82 22.36
N ALA A 462 18.93 58.56 22.75
CA ALA A 462 17.91 59.60 22.90
C ALA A 462 18.06 60.37 24.23
N GLU A 463 18.46 59.70 25.31
CA GLU A 463 18.75 60.37 26.60
C GLU A 463 20.05 61.18 26.55
N THR A 464 21.10 60.70 25.88
CA THR A 464 22.37 61.44 25.72
C THR A 464 22.22 62.73 24.88
N PHE A 465 21.17 62.85 24.05
CA PHE A 465 20.90 64.07 23.27
C PHE A 465 20.03 65.10 24.02
N SER A 466 19.61 64.81 25.26
CA SER A 466 18.70 65.68 26.04
C SER A 466 19.33 66.37 27.25
N MET A 467 20.63 66.19 27.50
CA MET A 467 21.34 66.87 28.59
C MET A 467 22.63 67.56 28.12
N THR A 468 22.48 68.66 27.37
CA THR A 468 23.41 69.82 27.43
C THR A 468 22.81 71.03 26.69
N VAL A 469 22.06 71.88 27.40
CA VAL A 469 21.90 73.30 27.05
C VAL A 469 21.83 74.08 28.37
N GLU A 470 22.93 74.75 28.74
CA GLU A 470 22.92 75.83 29.72
C GLU A 470 22.66 77.18 29.03
N PRO A 471 22.11 78.19 29.73
CA PRO A 471 21.58 79.42 29.12
C PRO A 471 22.61 80.57 29.04
N LEU A 472 22.52 81.37 27.96
CA LEU A 472 23.31 82.61 27.79
C LEU A 472 22.58 83.86 28.34
N PRO A 473 23.31 84.91 28.79
CA PRO A 473 22.78 86.00 29.61
C PRO A 473 22.29 87.22 28.82
N GLN A 474 21.42 88.00 29.47
CA GLN A 474 20.89 89.30 29.04
C GLN A 474 21.95 90.42 29.04
N ALA A 475 21.84 91.36 28.10
CA ALA A 475 22.51 92.67 28.14
C ALA A 475 21.56 93.78 27.65
N GLY A 476 21.54 94.91 28.35
CA GLY A 476 20.73 96.10 28.06
C GLY A 476 21.54 97.33 27.62
N GLU A 477 20.82 98.23 26.92
CA GLU A 477 20.95 99.71 26.68
C GLU A 477 22.32 100.33 26.24
N SER A 478 22.46 100.92 25.02
CA SER A 478 22.08 102.27 24.47
C SER A 478 23.30 103.27 24.47
N PRO A 479 23.44 104.37 23.67
CA PRO A 479 22.45 105.07 22.80
C PRO A 479 22.97 105.73 21.45
N GLN A 480 21.99 106.32 20.72
CA GLN A 480 22.01 107.49 19.78
C GLN A 480 22.12 107.35 18.22
N THR A 481 21.06 107.90 17.60
CA THR A 481 20.60 108.28 16.21
C THR A 481 21.53 109.15 15.32
N PRO A 482 21.18 109.55 14.05
CA PRO A 482 20.08 109.16 13.11
C PRO A 482 20.47 109.07 11.58
N VAL A 483 19.45 108.82 10.72
CA VAL A 483 19.20 109.34 9.33
C VAL A 483 19.10 108.28 8.18
N ALA A 484 18.00 108.39 7.41
CA ALA A 484 17.53 107.62 6.24
C ALA A 484 18.20 108.07 4.91
N PRO A 485 17.79 107.70 3.65
CA PRO A 485 16.75 106.76 3.18
C PRO A 485 17.20 105.82 2.01
N ALA A 486 16.24 105.05 1.48
CA ALA A 486 16.32 104.17 0.30
C ALA A 486 16.64 104.88 -1.04
N PRO A 487 17.02 104.11 -2.09
CA PRO A 487 16.14 103.91 -3.26
C PRO A 487 16.11 102.43 -3.69
N ASP A 488 14.99 101.84 -4.13
CA ASP A 488 14.22 102.02 -5.39
C ASP A 488 14.74 101.18 -6.58
N LEU A 489 13.76 100.71 -7.36
CA LEU A 489 13.76 100.13 -8.70
C LEU A 489 14.08 98.63 -8.88
N THR A 490 12.98 97.88 -9.05
CA THR A 490 12.61 97.13 -10.27
C THR A 490 13.75 96.66 -11.19
N ARG A 491 13.73 95.39 -11.63
CA ARG A 491 13.14 94.93 -12.91
C ARG A 491 13.63 93.51 -13.25
N ALA A 492 12.71 92.73 -13.80
CA ALA A 492 12.86 91.49 -14.59
C ALA A 492 13.18 90.19 -13.83
#